data_AF-A0A367G1X5-F1
#
_entry.id   AF-A0A367G1X5-F1
#
_cell.length_a   1.000
_cell.length_b   1.000
_cell.length_c   1.000
_cell.angle_alpha   90.00
_cell.angle_beta   90.00
_cell.angle_gamma   90.00
#
_symmetry.space_group_name_H-M   'P 1'
#
loop_
_entity.id
_entity.type
_entity.pdbx_description
1 polymer ?
#
loop_
_entity_poly.entity_id
_entity_poly.type
_entity_poly.pdbx_seq_one_letter_code
_entity_poly.pdbx_strand_id
1 'polypeptide(L)'
;MFKESEVYELANIKSAKKRILVNSTKAARNKAIRSAVKTSIKKVETAVENKDKAAAEVALKDAISTISKATSKGVYHKNNCARKISRLSKAVNSIA
;
A
#
# COMPACT_ATOMS: atom_id res chain seq x y z
N MET A 1 -13.34 -22.13 -9.03
CA MET A 1 -14.11 -23.24 -8.45
C MET A 1 -13.28 -24.14 -7.53
N PHE A 2 -11.98 -24.38 -7.80
CA PHE A 2 -11.10 -25.22 -6.97
C PHE A 2 -10.84 -24.75 -5.52
N LYS A 3 -10.94 -23.46 -5.24
CA LYS A 3 -10.50 -22.89 -3.95
C LYS A 3 -11.53 -23.01 -2.82
N GLU A 4 -12.77 -23.33 -3.18
CA GLU A 4 -13.87 -23.40 -2.22
C GLU A 4 -13.97 -24.80 -1.61
N SER A 5 -13.71 -25.86 -2.39
CA SER A 5 -13.67 -27.24 -1.88
C SER A 5 -12.53 -27.48 -0.87
N GLU A 6 -11.31 -26.99 -1.15
CA GLU A 6 -10.14 -27.16 -0.25
C GLU A 6 -10.36 -26.55 1.14
N VAL A 7 -11.08 -25.43 1.22
CA VAL A 7 -11.37 -24.75 2.49
C VAL A 7 -12.34 -25.56 3.34
N TYR A 8 -13.23 -26.33 2.71
CA TYR A 8 -14.20 -27.17 3.41
C TYR A 8 -13.62 -28.50 3.88
N GLU A 9 -12.56 -29.01 3.24
CA GLU A 9 -11.84 -30.23 3.64
C GLU A 9 -10.86 -30.01 4.81
N LEU A 10 -10.11 -28.90 4.82
CA LEU A 10 -9.07 -28.65 5.84
C LEU A 10 -9.61 -28.04 7.16
N ALA A 11 -10.68 -27.25 7.09
CA ALA A 11 -11.18 -26.51 8.25
C ALA A 11 -12.49 -27.12 8.78
N ASN A 12 -12.42 -27.98 9.80
CA ASN A 12 -13.60 -28.70 10.29
C ASN A 12 -14.61 -27.83 11.07
N ILE A 13 -14.19 -26.65 11.55
CA ILE A 13 -15.03 -25.74 12.35
C ILE A 13 -15.65 -24.66 11.47
N LYS A 14 -16.97 -24.42 11.60
CA LYS A 14 -17.72 -23.40 10.83
C LYS A 14 -17.09 -22.00 10.91
N SER A 15 -16.61 -21.61 12.09
CA SER A 15 -15.93 -20.31 12.30
C SER A 15 -14.61 -20.22 11.53
N ALA A 16 -13.85 -21.30 11.42
CA ALA A 16 -12.59 -21.35 10.68
C ALA A 16 -12.82 -21.20 9.16
N LYS A 17 -13.80 -21.92 8.59
CA LYS A 17 -14.19 -21.78 7.17
C LYS A 17 -14.52 -20.32 6.84
N LYS A 18 -15.34 -19.67 7.68
CA LYS A 18 -15.67 -18.24 7.53
C LYS A 18 -14.43 -17.34 7.60
N ARG A 19 -13.51 -17.60 8.53
CA ARG A 19 -12.29 -16.79 8.67
C ARG A 19 -11.40 -16.89 7.44
N ILE A 20 -11.28 -18.06 6.82
CA ILE A 20 -10.47 -18.25 5.60
C ILE A 20 -11.02 -17.39 4.45
N LEU A 21 -12.34 -17.41 4.22
CA LEU A 21 -13.00 -16.60 3.20
C LEU A 21 -12.88 -15.09 3.46
N VAL A 22 -13.06 -14.67 4.71
CA VAL A 22 -12.89 -13.26 5.10
C VAL A 22 -11.43 -12.80 4.98
N ASN A 23 -10.47 -13.68 5.26
CA ASN A 23 -9.06 -13.35 5.16
C ASN A 23 -8.61 -13.25 3.70
N SER A 24 -9.08 -14.11 2.80
CA SER A 24 -8.73 -14.06 1.38
C SER A 24 -9.20 -12.76 0.72
N THR A 25 -10.44 -12.35 0.99
CA THR A 25 -11.02 -11.09 0.50
C THR A 25 -10.27 -9.87 1.04
N LYS A 26 -9.98 -9.83 2.35
CA LYS A 26 -9.17 -8.78 2.96
C LYS A 26 -7.74 -8.74 2.41
N ALA A 27 -7.12 -9.90 2.18
CA ALA A 27 -5.77 -10.00 1.62
C ALA A 27 -5.71 -9.43 0.20
N ALA A 28 -6.69 -9.75 -0.67
CA ALA A 28 -6.77 -9.20 -2.02
C ALA A 28 -6.88 -7.67 -2.02
N ARG A 29 -7.78 -7.10 -1.20
CA ARG A 29 -7.93 -5.64 -1.03
C ARG A 29 -6.63 -4.99 -0.54
N ASN A 30 -6.01 -5.58 0.49
CA ASN A 30 -4.77 -5.05 1.06
C ASN A 30 -3.61 -5.13 0.06
N LYS A 31 -3.55 -6.18 -0.77
CA LYS A 31 -2.53 -6.34 -1.82
C LYS A 31 -2.60 -5.18 -2.82
N ALA A 32 -3.80 -4.86 -3.33
CA ALA A 32 -3.99 -3.77 -4.28
C ALA A 32 -3.60 -2.39 -3.70
N ILE A 33 -3.93 -2.12 -2.44
CA ILE A 33 -3.57 -0.86 -1.78
C ILE A 33 -2.06 -0.77 -1.56
N ARG A 34 -1.42 -1.86 -1.12
CA ARG A 34 0.03 -1.92 -0.92
C ARG A 34 0.80 -1.75 -2.23
N SER A 35 0.33 -2.35 -3.33
CA SER A 35 0.95 -2.19 -4.64
C SER A 35 0.82 -0.76 -5.14
N ALA A 36 -0.36 -0.13 -5.00
CA ALA A 36 -0.55 1.28 -5.39
C ALA A 36 0.42 2.22 -4.65
N VAL A 37 0.60 2.03 -3.33
CA VAL A 37 1.56 2.82 -2.54
C VAL A 37 3.00 2.56 -2.97
N LYS A 38 3.37 1.31 -3.29
CA LYS A 38 4.72 1.00 -3.79
C LYS A 38 4.98 1.67 -5.14
N THR A 39 3.99 1.70 -6.02
CA THR A 39 4.09 2.36 -7.33
C THR A 39 4.21 3.88 -7.17
N SER A 40 3.45 4.52 -6.28
CA SER A 40 3.56 5.96 -6.07
C SER A 40 4.90 6.36 -5.46
N ILE A 41 5.43 5.58 -4.52
CA ILE A 41 6.80 5.75 -4.00
C ILE A 41 7.82 5.67 -5.14
N LYS A 42 7.74 4.64 -5.98
CA LYS A 42 8.69 4.45 -7.08
C LYS A 42 8.66 5.60 -8.09
N LYS A 43 7.49 6.17 -8.37
CA LYS A 43 7.37 7.37 -9.23
C LYS A 43 8.13 8.58 -8.68
N VAL A 44 8.06 8.79 -7.36
CA VAL A 44 8.81 9.87 -6.70
C VAL A 44 10.30 9.58 -6.77
N GLU A 45 10.73 8.34 -6.46
CA GLU A 45 12.14 7.93 -6.55
C GLU A 45 12.72 8.12 -7.96
N THR A 46 11.98 7.76 -9.02
CA THR A 46 12.41 7.99 -10.40
C THR A 46 12.51 9.47 -10.77
N ALA A 47 11.59 10.32 -10.27
CA ALA A 47 11.67 11.77 -10.51
C ALA A 47 12.87 12.40 -9.78
N VAL A 48 13.17 11.88 -8.59
CA VAL A 48 14.33 12.25 -7.78
C VAL A 48 15.63 11.88 -8.52
N GLU A 49 15.74 10.65 -9.03
CA GLU A 49 16.91 10.20 -9.82
C GLU A 49 17.14 11.06 -11.07
N ASN A 50 16.08 11.49 -11.73
CA ASN A 50 16.14 12.34 -12.93
C ASN A 50 16.40 13.83 -12.64
N LYS A 51 16.49 14.25 -11.37
CA LYS A 51 16.71 15.64 -10.91
C LYS A 51 15.66 16.65 -11.42
N ASP A 52 14.45 16.20 -11.76
CA ASP A 52 13.36 17.09 -12.17
C ASP A 52 12.56 17.56 -10.96
N LYS A 53 12.82 18.79 -10.52
CA LYS A 53 12.22 19.39 -9.32
C LYS A 53 10.71 19.59 -9.45
N ALA A 54 10.24 20.01 -10.62
CA ALA A 54 8.81 20.26 -10.85
C ALA A 54 8.01 18.93 -10.86
N ALA A 55 8.54 17.92 -11.55
CA ALA A 55 7.91 16.60 -11.57
C ALA A 55 7.94 15.92 -10.19
N ALA A 56 9.02 16.08 -9.42
CA ALA A 56 9.16 15.50 -8.09
C ALA A 56 8.13 16.07 -7.09
N GLU A 57 7.86 17.38 -7.12
CA GLU A 57 6.86 18.00 -6.25
C GLU A 57 5.43 17.52 -6.55
N VAL A 58 5.08 17.39 -7.82
CA VAL A 58 3.76 16.88 -8.24
C VAL A 58 3.62 15.41 -7.82
N ALA A 59 4.62 14.58 -8.10
CA ALA A 59 4.62 13.18 -7.71
C ALA A 59 4.55 12.99 -6.19
N LEU A 60 5.19 13.88 -5.41
CA LEU A 60 5.15 13.86 -3.95
C LEU A 60 3.75 14.15 -3.41
N LYS A 61 3.02 15.12 -3.97
CA LYS A 61 1.62 15.41 -3.57
C LYS A 61 0.72 14.19 -3.79
N ASP A 62 0.85 13.53 -4.95
CA ASP A 62 0.11 12.31 -5.28
C ASP A 62 0.46 11.14 -4.35
N ALA A 63 1.75 10.98 -4.05
CA ALA A 63 2.24 9.96 -3.12
C ALA A 63 1.69 10.18 -1.71
N ILE A 64 1.69 11.41 -1.20
CA ILE A 64 1.12 11.75 0.11
C ILE A 64 -0.37 11.42 0.15
N SER A 65 -1.13 11.77 -0.90
CA SER A 65 -2.56 11.46 -1.00
C SER A 65 -2.82 9.95 -0.96
N THR A 66 -2.05 9.15 -1.73
CA THR A 66 -2.19 7.69 -1.74
C THR A 66 -1.83 7.06 -0.40
N ILE A 67 -0.74 7.50 0.24
CA ILE A 67 -0.30 7.01 1.56
C ILE A 67 -1.34 7.36 2.64
N SER A 68 -1.88 8.57 2.61
CA SER A 68 -2.90 9.02 3.56
C SER A 68 -4.19 8.20 3.44
N LYS A 69 -4.66 7.96 2.20
CA LYS A 69 -5.81 7.07 1.94
C LYS A 69 -5.56 5.63 2.42
N ALA A 70 -4.33 5.13 2.31
CA ALA A 70 -3.98 3.80 2.82
C ALA A 70 -4.02 3.72 4.36
N THR A 71 -3.74 4.83 5.05
CA THR A 71 -3.89 4.98 6.51
C THR A 71 -5.36 4.92 6.90
N SER A 72 -6.21 5.73 6.26
CA SER A 72 -7.66 5.76 6.55
C SER A 72 -8.32 4.40 6.31
N LYS A 73 -7.84 3.63 5.32
CA LYS A 73 -8.31 2.26 5.02
C LYS A 73 -7.77 1.19 5.98
N GLY A 74 -6.97 1.58 6.99
CA GLY A 74 -6.39 0.69 8.00
C GLY A 74 -5.33 -0.28 7.48
N VAL A 75 -4.78 -0.03 6.29
CA VAL A 75 -3.78 -0.94 5.69
C VAL A 75 -2.38 -0.73 6.29
N TYR A 76 -2.08 0.51 6.66
CA TYR A 76 -0.85 0.89 7.34
C TYR A 76 -1.16 1.63 8.64
N HIS A 77 -0.31 1.43 9.64
CA HIS A 77 -0.34 2.21 10.86
C HIS A 77 0.12 3.65 10.60
N LYS A 78 -0.46 4.63 11.32
CA LYS A 78 -0.14 6.06 11.22
C LYS A 78 1.36 6.36 11.21
N ASN A 79 2.13 5.72 12.09
CA ASN A 79 3.57 5.92 12.20
C ASN A 79 4.33 5.40 10.96
N ASN A 80 3.86 4.33 10.31
CA ASN A 80 4.50 3.82 9.10
C ASN A 80 4.30 4.80 7.94
N CYS A 81 3.09 5.35 7.81
CA CYS A 81 2.77 6.37 6.82
C CYS A 81 3.56 7.66 7.05
N ALA A 82 3.64 8.14 8.29
CA ALA A 82 4.44 9.31 8.64
C ALA A 82 5.93 9.12 8.28
N ARG A 83 6.50 7.94 8.58
CA ARG A 83 7.89 7.61 8.18
C ARG A 83 8.09 7.63 6.67
N LYS A 84 7.14 7.10 5.91
CA LYS A 84 7.21 7.08 4.44
C LYS A 84 7.15 8.50 3.87
N ILE A 85 6.22 9.31 4.33
CA ILE A 85 6.08 10.72 3.91
C ILE A 85 7.36 11.48 4.23
N SER A 86 7.87 11.37 5.47
CA SER A 86 9.10 12.05 5.87
C SER A 86 10.31 11.68 5.00
N ARG A 87 10.46 10.39 4.65
CA ARG A 87 11.55 9.94 3.77
C ARG A 87 11.44 10.51 2.35
N LEU A 88 10.24 10.50 1.77
CA LEU A 88 10.00 11.05 0.43
C LEU A 88 10.24 12.57 0.41
N SER A 89 9.74 13.29 1.41
CA SER A 89 9.99 14.74 1.53
C SER A 89 11.47 15.07 1.66
N LYS A 90 12.23 14.30 2.45
CA LYS A 90 13.69 14.48 2.53
C LYS A 90 14.39 14.22 1.20
N ALA A 91 13.98 13.19 0.46
CA ALA A 91 14.56 12.86 -0.84
C ALA A 91 14.32 13.97 -1.88
N VAL A 92 13.10 14.50 -1.96
CA VAL A 92 12.76 15.62 -2.85
C VAL A 92 13.50 16.89 -2.45
N ASN A 93 13.54 17.21 -1.15
CA ASN A 93 14.27 18.39 -0.65
C ASN A 93 15.78 18.30 -0.84
N SER A 94 16.36 17.09 -0.93
CA SER A 94 17.79 16.91 -1.19
C SER A 94 18.21 17.28 -2.61
N ILE A 95 17.25 17.40 -3.53
CA ILE A 95 17.48 17.86 -4.91
C ILE A 95 17.18 19.35 -5.04
N ALA A 96 16.43 19.90 -4.08
CA ALA A 96 15.92 21.26 -4.11
C ALA A 96 17.02 22.30 -3.89
#